data_AF-A0A945E852-F1
#
_entry.id   AF-A0A945E852-F1
#
_cell.length_a   1.000
_cell.length_b   1.000
_cell.length_c   1.000
_cell.angle_alpha   90.00
_cell.angle_beta   90.00
_cell.angle_gamma   90.00
#
_symmetry.space_group_name_H-M   'P 1'
#
loop_
_entity.id
_entity.type
_entity.pdbx_description
1 polymer ?
#
loop_
_entity_poly.entity_id
_entity_poly.type
_entity_poly.pdbx_seq_one_letter_code
_entity_poly.pdbx_strand_id
1 'polypeptide(L)'
;MATKNKKNKSLPKKYRLYYYGFWIIFVFGLLGGFGLFYSASTGLLGEMPDFRQLENPNTNLASQIISSDNRVLGKIHFGENRTPVEYSDLPKHLIDALIATEDERFYGHSGIDFKATVRAIIYLNKKGG
;
A
#
# COMPACT_ATOMS: atom_id res chain seq x y z
N MET A 1 10.95 -64.50 8.01
CA MET A 1 11.23 -63.05 8.05
C MET A 1 9.87 -62.33 8.09
N ALA A 2 9.44 -61.86 9.27
CA ALA A 2 8.07 -61.37 9.47
C ALA A 2 7.93 -59.92 8.98
N THR A 3 7.05 -59.70 8.00
CA THR A 3 6.68 -58.37 7.50
C THR A 3 5.78 -57.68 8.53
N LYS A 4 6.34 -56.74 9.30
CA LYS A 4 5.56 -55.88 10.19
C LYS A 4 4.69 -54.95 9.35
N ASN A 5 3.40 -55.30 9.25
CA ASN A 5 2.38 -54.48 8.61
C ASN A 5 2.24 -53.15 9.38
N LYS A 6 2.67 -52.03 8.77
CA LYS A 6 2.50 -50.68 9.34
C LYS A 6 1.01 -50.35 9.33
N LYS A 7 0.33 -50.61 10.46
CA LYS A 7 -1.03 -50.11 10.68
C LYS A 7 -0.99 -48.59 10.64
N ASN A 8 -1.60 -47.99 9.61
CA ASN A 8 -1.86 -46.56 9.53
C ASN A 8 -2.71 -46.15 10.74
N LYS A 9 -2.07 -45.64 11.78
CA LYS A 9 -2.74 -45.12 12.97
C LYS A 9 -3.45 -43.82 12.57
N SER A 10 -4.73 -43.92 12.24
CA SER A 10 -5.59 -42.76 12.02
C SER A 10 -5.66 -41.91 13.31
N LEU A 11 -5.65 -40.59 13.16
CA LEU A 11 -5.69 -39.68 14.31
C LEU A 11 -6.94 -39.95 15.17
N PRO A 12 -6.82 -39.87 16.52
CA PRO A 12 -7.97 -40.01 17.41
C PRO A 12 -9.08 -39.04 17.03
N LYS A 13 -10.36 -39.49 17.06
CA LYS A 13 -11.55 -38.71 16.62
C LYS A 13 -11.57 -37.26 17.15
N LYS A 14 -11.07 -37.03 18.38
CA LYS A 14 -10.99 -35.71 19.04
C LYS A 14 -10.04 -34.73 18.35
N TYR A 15 -8.88 -35.19 17.88
CA TYR A 15 -7.87 -34.32 17.23
C TYR A 15 -8.11 -34.18 15.73
N ARG A 16 -8.89 -35.09 15.16
CA ARG A 16 -9.24 -35.10 13.74
C ARG A 16 -9.96 -33.81 13.31
N LEU A 17 -10.83 -33.26 14.16
CA LEU A 17 -11.53 -32.00 13.87
C LEU A 17 -10.57 -30.80 13.82
N TYR A 18 -9.67 -30.67 14.80
CA TYR A 18 -8.67 -29.60 14.83
C TYR A 18 -7.68 -29.71 13.67
N TYR A 19 -7.26 -30.93 13.33
CA TYR A 19 -6.38 -31.19 12.19
C TYR A 19 -7.01 -30.76 10.86
N TYR A 20 -8.24 -31.20 10.57
CA TYR A 20 -8.92 -30.78 9.35
C TYR A 20 -9.27 -29.28 9.38
N GLY A 21 -9.68 -28.74 10.53
CA GLY A 21 -9.95 -27.32 10.69
C GLY A 21 -8.73 -26.45 10.39
N PHE A 22 -7.54 -26.82 10.90
CA PHE A 22 -6.28 -26.15 10.59
C PHE A 22 -6.00 -26.15 9.09
N TRP A 23 -6.07 -27.32 8.44
CA TRP A 23 -5.80 -27.42 7.01
C TRP A 23 -6.83 -26.69 6.14
N ILE A 24 -8.10 -26.66 6.55
CA ILE A 24 -9.14 -25.88 5.87
C ILE A 24 -8.81 -24.39 5.96
N ILE A 25 -8.52 -23.86 7.15
CA ILE A 25 -8.17 -22.45 7.35
C ILE A 25 -6.90 -22.09 6.58
N PHE A 26 -5.88 -22.95 6.62
CA PHE A 26 -4.62 -22.74 5.93
C PHE A 26 -4.79 -22.68 4.40
N VAL A 27 -5.51 -23.65 3.83
CA VAL A 27 -5.79 -23.69 2.39
C VAL A 27 -6.69 -22.51 1.97
N PHE A 28 -7.69 -22.17 2.79
CA PHE A 28 -8.56 -21.03 2.52
C PHE A 28 -7.80 -19.71 2.58
N GLY A 29 -6.87 -19.55 3.52
CA GLY A 29 -5.98 -18.39 3.59
C GLY A 29 -5.05 -18.28 2.40
N LEU A 30 -4.47 -19.39 1.94
CA LEU A 30 -3.65 -19.44 0.72
C LEU A 30 -4.47 -19.11 -0.53
N LEU A 31 -5.67 -19.70 -0.67
CA LEU A 31 -6.57 -19.41 -1.78
C LEU A 31 -7.07 -17.97 -1.76
N GLY A 32 -7.35 -17.42 -0.59
CA GLY A 32 -7.72 -16.02 -0.42
C GLY A 32 -6.59 -15.07 -0.81
N GLY A 33 -5.37 -15.35 -0.35
CA GLY A 33 -4.18 -14.58 -0.74
C GLY A 33 -3.91 -14.66 -2.24
N PHE A 34 -3.87 -15.87 -2.79
CA PHE A 34 -3.71 -16.07 -4.23
C PHE A 34 -4.83 -15.39 -5.03
N GLY A 35 -6.07 -15.52 -4.58
CA GLY A 35 -7.23 -14.89 -5.20
C GLY A 35 -7.11 -13.36 -5.20
N LEU A 36 -6.64 -12.75 -4.10
CA LEU A 36 -6.40 -11.32 -4.02
C LEU A 36 -5.35 -10.86 -5.03
N PHE A 37 -4.20 -11.54 -5.10
CA PHE A 37 -3.16 -11.21 -6.08
C PHE A 37 -3.60 -11.47 -7.52
N TYR A 38 -4.36 -12.53 -7.76
CA TYR A 38 -4.92 -12.85 -9.07
C TYR A 38 -5.93 -11.78 -9.51
N SER A 39 -6.87 -11.40 -8.63
CA SER A 39 -7.82 -10.32 -8.89
C SER A 39 -7.14 -8.97 -9.11
N ALA A 40 -6.06 -8.68 -8.38
CA ALA A 40 -5.25 -7.51 -8.65
C ALA A 40 -4.62 -7.61 -10.05
N SER A 41 -3.99 -8.74 -10.37
CA SER A 41 -3.30 -8.97 -11.65
C SER A 41 -4.22 -8.92 -12.87
N THR A 42 -5.49 -9.31 -12.74
CA THR A 42 -6.46 -9.25 -13.83
C THR A 42 -7.12 -7.87 -13.97
N GLY A 43 -6.76 -6.92 -13.12
CA GLY A 43 -7.33 -5.56 -13.12
C GLY A 43 -8.71 -5.46 -12.47
N LEU A 44 -9.21 -6.53 -11.82
CA LEU A 44 -10.51 -6.52 -11.14
C LEU A 44 -10.53 -5.48 -10.00
N LEU A 45 -9.38 -5.24 -9.37
CA LEU A 45 -9.20 -4.24 -8.31
C LEU A 45 -8.75 -2.86 -8.82
N GLY A 46 -8.75 -2.65 -10.14
CA GLY A 46 -8.25 -1.45 -10.81
C GLY A 46 -7.04 -1.73 -11.68
N GLU A 47 -6.79 -0.84 -12.64
CA GLU A 47 -5.61 -0.92 -13.51
C GLU A 47 -4.35 -0.68 -12.67
N MET A 48 -3.39 -1.62 -12.75
CA MET A 48 -2.07 -1.38 -12.19
C MET A 48 -1.29 -0.46 -13.14
N PRO A 49 -0.77 0.68 -12.65
CA PRO A 49 0.07 1.53 -13.47
C PRO A 49 1.30 0.76 -13.94
N ASP A 50 1.71 1.01 -15.18
CA ASP A 50 2.89 0.41 -15.76
C ASP A 50 4.15 0.88 -15.01
N PHE A 51 5.18 0.03 -14.91
CA PHE A 51 6.44 0.36 -14.25
C PHE A 51 7.06 1.65 -14.78
N ARG A 52 6.92 1.90 -16.08
CA ARG A 52 7.42 3.12 -16.73
C ARG A 52 6.74 4.39 -16.20
N GLN A 53 5.47 4.31 -15.80
CA GLN A 53 4.75 5.43 -15.19
C GLN A 53 5.17 5.67 -13.75
N LEU A 54 5.66 4.63 -13.06
CA LEU A 54 6.20 4.76 -11.70
C LEU A 54 7.62 5.35 -11.71
N GLU A 55 8.43 5.01 -12.72
CA GLU A 55 9.78 5.59 -12.88
C GLU A 55 9.73 7.05 -13.34
N ASN A 56 8.73 7.42 -14.15
CA ASN A 56 8.55 8.79 -14.61
C ASN A 56 7.06 9.18 -14.59
N PRO A 57 6.52 9.53 -13.41
CA PRO A 57 5.13 9.93 -13.29
C PRO A 57 4.89 11.21 -14.09
N ASN A 58 3.86 11.19 -14.95
CA ASN A 58 3.44 12.37 -15.71
C ASN A 58 2.85 13.43 -14.77
N THR A 59 3.69 14.31 -14.23
CA THR A 59 3.22 15.52 -13.55
C THR A 59 2.74 16.52 -14.59
N ASN A 60 1.47 16.94 -14.49
CA ASN A 60 0.90 17.98 -15.34
C ASN A 60 1.46 19.34 -14.90
N LEU A 61 2.58 19.75 -15.51
CA LEU A 61 3.25 21.00 -15.21
C LEU A 61 2.62 22.16 -15.99
N ALA A 62 2.42 23.29 -15.31
CA ALA A 62 1.95 24.50 -15.96
C ALA A 62 3.07 25.14 -16.79
N SER A 63 2.81 25.42 -18.07
CA SER A 63 3.72 26.20 -18.92
C SER A 63 3.74 27.66 -18.44
N GLN A 64 4.92 28.26 -18.30
CA GLN A 64 5.05 29.63 -17.80
C GLN A 64 5.40 30.60 -18.94
N ILE A 65 4.70 31.71 -19.03
CA ILE A 65 5.05 32.84 -19.90
C ILE A 65 5.93 33.77 -19.08
N ILE A 66 7.18 33.97 -19.51
CA ILE A 66 8.19 34.76 -18.80
C ILE A 66 8.57 35.95 -19.69
N SER A 67 8.59 37.14 -19.09
CA SER A 67 9.04 38.39 -19.70
C SER A 67 10.57 38.44 -19.86
N SER A 68 11.09 39.33 -20.69
CA SER A 68 12.54 39.50 -20.92
C SER A 68 13.31 39.95 -19.67
N ASP A 69 12.62 40.52 -18.68
CA ASP A 69 13.13 40.87 -17.35
C ASP A 69 12.98 39.73 -16.33
N ASN A 70 12.73 38.50 -16.80
CA ASN A 70 12.60 37.28 -16.01
C ASN A 70 11.40 37.25 -15.04
N ARG A 71 10.35 38.05 -15.31
CA ARG A 71 9.10 38.03 -14.55
C ARG A 71 8.08 37.07 -15.15
N VAL A 72 7.46 36.24 -14.31
CA VAL A 72 6.37 35.35 -14.75
C VAL A 72 5.12 36.18 -15.00
N LEU A 73 4.68 36.24 -16.26
CA LEU A 73 3.51 36.99 -16.71
C LEU A 73 2.21 36.17 -16.60
N GLY A 74 2.31 34.85 -16.67
CA GLY A 74 1.16 33.96 -16.60
C GLY A 74 1.54 32.49 -16.68
N LYS A 75 0.61 31.62 -16.27
CA LYS A 75 0.76 30.17 -16.34
C LYS A 75 -0.37 29.61 -17.20
N ILE A 76 -0.04 28.78 -18.20
CA ILE A 76 -0.99 28.04 -19.01
C ILE A 76 -1.01 26.61 -18.47
N HIS A 77 -2.16 26.16 -17.99
CA HIS A 77 -2.35 24.80 -17.48
C HIS A 77 -3.70 24.23 -17.90
N PHE A 78 -3.73 22.93 -18.22
CA PHE A 78 -4.95 22.18 -18.47
C PHE A 78 -5.27 21.32 -17.25
N GLY A 79 -6.19 21.78 -16.40
CA GLY A 79 -6.58 21.10 -15.16
C GLY A 79 -5.88 21.65 -13.93
N GLU A 80 -4.63 21.26 -13.69
CA GLU A 80 -3.93 21.54 -12.43
C GLU A 80 -2.86 22.61 -12.58
N ASN A 81 -2.87 23.61 -11.69
CA ASN A 81 -1.85 24.65 -11.63
C ASN A 81 -0.71 24.23 -10.70
N ARG A 82 0.26 23.46 -11.21
CA ARG A 82 1.40 22.95 -10.44
C ARG A 82 2.71 23.61 -10.87
N THR A 83 3.60 23.83 -9.90
CA THR A 83 4.97 24.33 -10.13
C THR A 83 5.93 23.38 -9.42
N PRO A 84 6.92 22.81 -10.12
CA PRO A 84 7.87 21.89 -9.52
C PRO A 84 8.78 22.66 -8.57
N VAL A 85 9.07 22.07 -7.41
CA VAL A 85 9.98 22.62 -6.38
C VAL A 85 10.81 21.46 -5.86
N GLU A 86 12.12 21.66 -5.71
CA GLU A 86 12.98 20.64 -5.13
C GLU A 86 12.80 20.57 -3.61
N TYR A 87 13.00 19.39 -3.02
CA TYR A 87 12.84 19.22 -1.57
C TYR A 87 13.76 20.14 -0.76
N SER A 88 14.97 20.42 -1.27
CA SER A 88 15.94 21.35 -0.66
C SER A 88 15.46 22.79 -0.60
N ASP A 89 14.53 23.18 -1.49
CA ASP A 89 13.99 24.54 -1.55
C ASP A 89 12.79 24.71 -0.60
N LEU A 90 12.30 23.63 0.01
CA LEU A 90 11.17 23.68 0.93
C LEU A 90 11.59 24.25 2.29
N PRO A 91 10.86 25.24 2.82
CA PRO A 91 11.13 25.75 4.15
C PRO A 91 10.94 24.67 5.22
N LYS A 92 11.86 24.57 6.18
CA LYS A 92 11.79 23.55 7.23
C LYS A 92 10.47 23.56 8.01
N HIS A 93 9.95 24.75 8.32
CA HIS A 93 8.68 24.89 9.05
C HIS A 93 7.47 24.33 8.27
N LEU A 94 7.51 24.35 6.93
CA LEU A 94 6.47 23.74 6.11
C LEU A 94 6.51 22.21 6.21
N ILE A 95 7.72 21.65 6.12
CA ILE A 95 7.95 20.20 6.26
C ILE A 95 7.51 19.73 7.66
N ASP A 96 7.97 20.41 8.71
CA ASP A 96 7.65 20.08 10.09
C ASP A 96 6.14 20.18 10.37
N ALA A 97 5.46 21.20 9.81
CA ALA A 97 4.01 21.36 9.94
C ALA A 97 3.25 20.21 9.26
N LEU A 98 3.64 19.84 8.04
CA LEU A 98 3.00 18.76 7.30
C LEU A 98 3.15 17.42 8.03
N ILE A 99 4.35 17.12 8.52
CA ILE A 99 4.62 15.91 9.32
C ILE A 99 3.76 15.94 10.59
N ALA A 100 3.67 17.06 11.30
CA ALA A 100 2.87 17.15 12.51
C ALA A 100 1.36 16.97 12.27
N THR A 101 0.84 17.37 11.10
CA THR A 101 -0.60 17.30 10.80
C THR A 101 -1.04 16.00 10.16
N GLU A 102 -0.23 15.41 9.27
CA GLU A 102 -0.61 14.23 8.50
C GLU A 102 -0.09 12.94 9.16
N ASP A 103 1.19 12.93 9.55
CA ASP A 103 1.84 11.73 10.09
C ASP A 103 3.04 12.09 10.97
N GLU A 104 2.80 12.23 12.27
CA GLU A 104 3.82 12.58 13.27
C GLU A 104 4.99 11.59 13.31
N ARG A 105 4.80 10.37 12.80
CA ARG A 105 5.80 9.29 12.80
C ARG A 105 6.32 8.98 11.40
N PHE A 106 6.12 9.88 10.43
CA PHE A 106 6.48 9.65 9.03
C PHE A 106 7.88 9.03 8.82
N TYR A 107 8.91 9.53 9.51
CA TYR A 107 10.28 9.01 9.42
C TYR A 107 10.56 7.75 10.26
N GLY A 108 9.62 7.35 11.12
CA GLY A 108 9.71 6.20 12.00
C GLY A 108 9.18 4.89 11.40
N HIS A 109 8.63 4.91 10.18
CA HIS A 109 8.15 3.72 9.49
C HIS A 109 8.46 3.74 7.99
N SER A 110 8.51 2.56 7.39
CA SER A 110 8.78 2.35 5.96
C SER A 110 7.52 2.50 5.09
N GLY A 111 6.66 3.47 5.42
CA GLY A 111 5.37 3.72 4.74
C GLY A 111 4.14 3.04 5.35
N ILE A 112 4.29 1.94 6.08
CA ILE A 112 3.18 1.32 6.83
C ILE A 112 3.38 1.57 8.33
N ASP A 113 2.61 2.50 8.91
CA ASP A 113 2.50 2.63 10.36
C ASP A 113 1.59 1.51 10.90
N PHE A 114 2.20 0.49 11.50
CA PHE A 114 1.48 -0.66 12.07
C PHE A 114 0.50 -0.25 13.18
N LYS A 115 0.86 0.75 13.99
CA LYS A 115 0.02 1.23 15.10
C LYS A 115 -1.21 1.96 14.57
N ALA A 116 -1.01 2.84 13.59
CA ALA A 116 -2.08 3.50 12.85
C ALA A 116 -2.99 2.49 12.16
N THR A 117 -2.41 1.52 11.45
CA THR A 117 -3.13 0.48 10.71
C THR A 117 -4.00 -0.38 11.63
N VAL A 118 -3.45 -0.87 12.74
CA VAL A 118 -4.21 -1.66 13.72
C VAL A 118 -5.33 -0.82 14.36
N ARG A 119 -5.05 0.45 14.70
CA ARG A 119 -6.06 1.37 15.20
C ARG A 119 -7.19 1.56 14.19
N ALA A 120 -6.88 1.79 12.93
CA ALA A 120 -7.85 1.95 11.86
C ALA A 120 -8.76 0.71 11.70
N ILE A 121 -8.20 -0.49 11.78
CA ILE A 121 -8.96 -1.75 11.74
C ILE A 121 -9.88 -1.89 12.95
N ILE A 122 -9.36 -1.67 14.18
CA ILE A 122 -10.14 -1.83 15.42
C ILE A 122 -11.29 -0.82 15.49
N TYR A 123 -11.05 0.41 15.05
CA TYR A 123 -12.04 1.48 15.10
C TYR A 123 -12.83 1.66 13.80
N LEU A 124 -12.65 0.77 12.82
CA LEU A 124 -13.30 0.82 11.50
C LEU A 124 -13.20 2.22 10.87
N ASN A 125 -11.99 2.80 10.87
CA ASN A 125 -11.67 4.14 10.39
C ASN A 125 -12.39 5.31 11.09
N LYS A 126 -13.15 5.09 12.18
CA LYS A 126 -13.86 6.17 12.89
C LYS A 126 -12.94 7.11 13.69
N LYS A 127 -11.69 6.72 13.93
CA LYS A 127 -10.72 7.49 14.72
C LYS A 127 -9.55 8.04 13.91
N GLY A 128 -9.66 8.07 12.58
CA GLY A 128 -8.58 8.54 11.70
C GLY A 128 -7.38 7.59 11.63
N GLY A 129 -6.48 7.94 10.71
CA GLY A 129 -5.18 7.31 10.47
C GLY A 129 -4.33 7.34 11.71
#